data_AF-X0UIN1-F1
#
_entry.id   AF-X0UIN1-F1
#
_cell.length_a   1.000
_cell.length_b   1.000
_cell.length_c   1.000
_cell.angle_alpha   90.00
_cell.angle_beta   90.00
_cell.angle_gamma   90.00
#
_symmetry.space_group_name_H-M   'P 1'
#
loop_
_entity.id
_entity.type
_entity.pdbx_description
1 polymer ?
#
loop_
_entity_poly.entity_id
_entity_poly.type
_entity_poly.pdbx_seq_one_letter_code
_entity_poly.pdbx_strand_id
1 'polypeptide(L)'
;MDTSEQFIKMCEKAEEIQEIADDYIDSFSISCWYSPNHVQCKGHFTDWHMGYKYCPVCRKPLKITQEYSICLRIKGDDTIWLPRQDQLQEMLFEGEYGLQTICARLYEWSTSASCSICFESMEQLQLGFWMRAKYNKVWNGEEWK
;
A
#
# COMPACT_ATOMS: atom_id res chain seq x y z
N MET A 1 4.60 3.84 4.75
CA MET A 1 3.27 3.26 4.60
C MET A 1 2.26 4.28 5.01
N ASP A 2 1.56 4.81 4.02
CA ASP A 2 0.42 5.68 4.20
C ASP A 2 -0.75 4.90 4.80
N THR A 3 -1.33 5.42 5.87
CA THR A 3 -2.55 4.90 6.53
C THR A 3 -3.61 5.98 6.65
N SER A 4 -3.53 7.03 5.84
CA SER A 4 -4.54 8.08 5.74
C SER A 4 -5.86 7.50 5.24
N GLU A 5 -6.97 8.10 5.68
CA GLU A 5 -8.31 7.71 5.25
C GLU A 5 -8.46 7.81 3.73
N GLN A 6 -7.82 8.81 3.11
CA GLN A 6 -7.79 8.97 1.66
C GLN A 6 -7.13 7.78 0.96
N PHE A 7 -5.94 7.36 1.42
CA PHE A 7 -5.26 6.23 0.81
C PHE A 7 -6.02 4.91 1.01
N ILE A 8 -6.61 4.71 2.18
CA ILE A 8 -7.47 3.54 2.45
C ILE A 8 -8.64 3.52 1.47
N LYS A 9 -9.34 4.65 1.30
CA LYS A 9 -10.46 4.80 0.36
C LYS A 9 -10.03 4.58 -1.09
N MET A 10 -8.87 5.09 -1.49
CA MET A 10 -8.30 4.86 -2.83
C MET A 10 -8.08 3.37 -3.09
N CYS A 11 -7.51 2.65 -2.10
CA CYS A 11 -7.26 1.21 -2.20
C CYS A 11 -8.56 0.39 -2.18
N GLU A 12 -9.52 0.76 -1.33
CA GLU A 12 -10.85 0.15 -1.25
C GLU A 12 -11.60 0.24 -2.59
N LYS A 13 -11.52 1.39 -3.25
CA LYS A 13 -12.19 1.65 -4.53
C LYS A 13 -11.45 1.09 -5.75
N ALA A 14 -10.19 0.68 -5.60
CA ALA A 14 -9.38 0.14 -6.68
C ALA A 14 -9.55 -1.40 -6.74
N GLU A 15 -10.66 -1.89 -7.28
CA GLU A 15 -10.91 -3.34 -7.40
C GLU A 15 -9.74 -4.06 -8.10
N GLU A 16 -9.17 -3.42 -9.12
CA GLU A 16 -8.07 -3.97 -9.92
C GLU A 16 -6.78 -4.19 -9.13
N ILE A 17 -6.52 -3.38 -8.09
CA ILE A 17 -5.35 -3.58 -7.24
C ILE A 17 -5.62 -4.67 -6.21
N GLN A 18 -6.85 -4.78 -5.72
CA GLN A 18 -7.25 -5.81 -4.77
C GLN A 18 -7.23 -7.21 -5.40
N GLU A 19 -7.50 -7.32 -6.71
CA GLU A 19 -7.43 -8.58 -7.46
C GLU A 19 -6.02 -9.16 -7.56
N ILE A 20 -5.01 -8.30 -7.74
CA ILE A 20 -3.60 -8.72 -7.87
C ILE A 20 -2.86 -8.77 -6.53
N ALA A 21 -3.54 -8.45 -5.43
CA ALA A 21 -2.92 -8.38 -4.11
C ALA A 21 -2.16 -9.68 -3.76
N ASP A 22 -2.74 -10.83 -4.10
CA ASP A 22 -2.15 -12.13 -3.78
C ASP A 22 -0.83 -12.39 -4.55
N ASP A 23 -0.59 -11.74 -5.70
CA ASP A 23 0.66 -11.87 -6.48
C ASP A 23 1.83 -11.13 -5.83
N TYR A 24 1.55 -10.01 -5.14
CA TYR A 24 2.57 -9.17 -4.47
C TYR A 24 2.70 -9.47 -2.98
N ILE A 25 1.97 -10.47 -2.48
CA ILE A 25 1.95 -10.90 -1.08
C ILE A 25 2.54 -12.31 -1.00
N ASP A 26 3.87 -12.39 -1.09
CA ASP A 26 4.57 -13.63 -0.79
C ASP A 26 4.49 -13.95 0.72
N SER A 27 4.56 -15.25 1.09
CA SER A 27 4.42 -15.75 2.47
C SER A 27 5.49 -15.27 3.48
N PHE A 28 6.59 -14.71 2.99
CA PHE A 28 7.74 -14.13 3.70
C PHE A 28 7.78 -12.59 3.60
N SER A 29 7.10 -12.01 2.61
CA SER A 29 7.00 -10.57 2.41
C SER A 29 6.01 -9.95 3.38
N ILE A 30 6.37 -8.77 3.87
CA ILE A 30 5.54 -8.04 4.82
C ILE A 30 4.40 -7.37 4.04
N SER A 31 3.19 -7.91 4.14
CA SER A 31 1.98 -7.34 3.54
C SER A 31 1.13 -6.60 4.57
N CYS A 32 0.51 -5.50 4.18
CA CYS A 32 -0.28 -4.67 5.09
C CYS A 32 -1.75 -4.68 4.70
N TRP A 33 -2.61 -4.96 5.67
CA TRP A 33 -4.05 -5.06 5.50
C TRP A 33 -4.76 -4.11 6.45
N TYR A 34 -5.76 -3.41 5.94
CA TYR A 34 -6.66 -2.60 6.74
C TYR A 34 -7.97 -3.35 6.98
N SER A 35 -8.38 -3.40 8.25
CA SER A 35 -9.75 -3.72 8.67
C SER A 35 -10.23 -2.58 9.59
N PRO A 36 -11.50 -2.15 9.48
CA PRO A 36 -12.06 -1.11 10.36
C PRO A 36 -11.87 -1.40 11.85
N ASN A 37 -11.80 -2.68 12.22
CA ASN A 37 -11.62 -3.12 13.60
C ASN A 37 -10.14 -3.28 14.00
N HIS A 38 -9.22 -3.54 13.06
CA HIS A 38 -7.80 -3.78 13.33
C HIS A 38 -6.92 -3.51 12.09
N VAL A 39 -5.77 -2.86 12.25
CA VAL A 39 -4.71 -2.85 11.21
C VAL A 39 -3.90 -4.14 11.37
N GLN A 40 -3.90 -4.99 10.35
CA GLN A 40 -3.22 -6.30 10.38
C GLN A 40 -2.00 -6.27 9.45
N CYS A 41 -0.84 -6.66 9.95
CA CYS A 41 0.41 -6.67 9.17
C CYS A 41 0.95 -8.10 9.14
N LYS A 42 1.14 -8.73 7.98
CA LYS A 42 1.90 -9.99 7.90
C LYS A 42 3.39 -9.66 7.97
N GLY A 43 4.18 -10.47 8.68
CA GLY A 43 5.64 -10.36 8.70
C GLY A 43 6.28 -11.03 9.92
N HIS A 44 7.47 -11.59 9.72
CA HIS A 44 8.31 -12.12 10.79
C HIS A 44 9.20 -10.97 11.30
N PHE A 45 8.95 -10.46 12.51
CA PHE A 45 9.64 -9.28 13.02
C PHE A 45 10.36 -9.55 14.34
N THR A 46 11.68 -9.39 14.31
CA THR A 46 12.53 -9.33 15.50
C THR A 46 13.31 -8.03 15.50
N ASP A 47 12.63 -6.88 15.63
CA ASP A 47 13.33 -5.62 15.90
C ASP A 47 13.05 -5.20 17.35
N TRP A 48 14.12 -5.10 18.13
CA TRP A 48 14.09 -4.78 19.56
C TRP A 48 14.46 -3.31 19.75
N HIS A 49 13.50 -2.49 20.18
CA HIS A 49 13.79 -1.14 20.64
C HIS A 49 13.21 -0.93 22.05
N MET A 50 14.11 -0.61 23.00
CA MET A 50 13.77 -0.17 24.36
C MET A 50 12.83 -1.11 25.16
N GLY A 51 12.97 -2.43 25.00
CA GLY A 51 12.23 -3.41 25.81
C GLY A 51 10.74 -3.59 25.46
N TYR A 52 10.25 -2.94 24.41
CA TYR A 52 8.91 -3.15 23.87
C TYR A 52 8.99 -3.63 22.42
N LYS A 53 8.17 -4.63 22.06
CA LYS A 53 7.95 -4.98 20.65
C LYS A 53 6.99 -3.97 20.04
N TYR A 54 7.43 -3.24 19.04
CA TYR A 54 6.58 -2.38 18.23
C TYR A 54 6.34 -3.04 16.89
N CYS A 55 5.14 -2.89 16.32
CA CYS A 55 4.95 -3.20 14.91
C CYS A 55 5.70 -2.13 14.10
N PRO A 56 6.73 -2.47 13.31
CA PRO A 56 7.49 -1.46 12.56
C PRO A 56 6.65 -0.82 11.44
N VAL A 57 5.54 -1.46 11.08
CA VAL A 57 4.61 -1.01 10.05
C VAL A 57 3.65 0.05 10.59
N CYS A 58 2.91 -0.23 11.66
CA CYS A 58 1.89 0.69 12.20
C CYS A 58 2.35 1.47 13.45
N ARG A 59 3.58 1.23 13.94
CA ARG A 59 4.19 1.81 15.15
C ARG A 59 3.37 1.70 16.44
N LYS A 60 2.36 0.82 16.47
CA LYS A 60 1.57 0.55 17.68
C LYS A 60 2.31 -0.41 18.61
N PRO A 61 2.22 -0.22 19.94
CA PRO A 61 2.81 -1.14 20.91
C PRO A 61 2.12 -2.50 20.83
N LEU A 62 2.89 -3.57 20.65
CA LEU A 62 2.36 -4.93 20.69
C LEU A 62 2.17 -5.32 22.16
N LYS A 63 0.94 -5.71 22.54
CA LYS A 63 0.73 -6.36 23.84
C LYS A 63 1.44 -7.71 23.81
N ILE A 64 2.49 -7.84 24.61
CA ILE A 64 3.29 -9.07 24.73
C ILE A 64 2.46 -10.09 25.51
N THR A 65 1.65 -10.88 24.82
CA THR A 65 1.07 -12.12 25.36
C THR A 65 1.86 -13.30 24.78
N GLN A 66 2.25 -14.22 25.66
CA GLN A 66 3.34 -15.20 25.53
C GLN A 66 3.15 -16.34 24.51
N GLU A 67 2.25 -16.19 23.55
CA GLU A 67 2.12 -17.15 22.46
C GLU A 67 2.47 -16.41 21.17
N TYR A 68 3.43 -16.96 20.44
CA TYR A 68 3.82 -16.53 19.10
C TYR A 68 2.62 -16.63 18.14
N SER A 69 1.69 -15.69 18.25
CA SER A 69 0.81 -15.30 17.16
C SER A 69 1.62 -14.36 16.29
N ILE A 70 2.50 -14.99 15.52
CA ILE A 70 2.69 -14.66 14.11
C ILE A 70 1.40 -13.99 13.59
N CYS A 71 1.52 -12.85 12.91
CA CYS A 71 0.39 -12.24 12.24
C CYS A 71 -0.01 -13.13 11.04
N LEU A 72 -0.52 -14.33 11.33
CA LEU A 72 -1.02 -15.30 10.38
C LEU A 72 -2.50 -15.03 10.15
N ARG A 73 -2.80 -14.82 8.86
CA ARG A 73 -3.98 -15.26 8.08
C ARG A 73 -5.33 -15.02 8.78
N ILE A 74 -6.23 -14.22 8.23
CA ILE A 74 -7.02 -14.55 7.03
C ILE A 74 -7.28 -13.25 6.25
N LYS A 75 -7.22 -13.27 4.91
CA LYS A 75 -7.94 -12.28 4.07
C LYS A 75 -9.41 -12.42 4.45
N GLY A 76 -9.88 -11.59 5.38
CA GLY A 76 -11.30 -11.53 5.66
C GLY A 76 -12.00 -10.95 4.43
N ASP A 77 -13.27 -11.26 4.23
CA ASP A 77 -14.07 -10.64 3.17
C ASP A 77 -14.02 -9.08 3.27
N ASP A 78 -13.70 -8.55 4.45
CA ASP A 78 -13.64 -7.12 4.76
C ASP A 78 -12.21 -6.54 4.89
N THR A 79 -11.17 -7.21 4.38
CA THR A 79 -9.79 -6.71 4.46
C THR A 79 -9.33 -6.04 3.15
N ILE A 80 -8.86 -4.80 3.25
CA ILE A 80 -8.32 -4.03 2.11
C ILE A 80 -6.80 -4.14 2.12
N TRP A 81 -6.22 -4.54 0.99
CA TRP A 81 -4.78 -4.49 0.80
C TRP A 81 -4.32 -3.05 0.66
N LEU A 82 -3.35 -2.65 1.50
CA LEU A 82 -2.67 -1.37 1.41
C LEU A 82 -1.26 -1.63 0.82
N PRO A 83 -1.09 -1.49 -0.51
CA PRO A 83 0.20 -1.73 -1.14
C PRO A 83 1.21 -0.71 -0.61
N ARG A 84 2.39 -1.21 -0.26
CA ARG A 84 3.48 -0.35 0.20
C ARG A 84 4.18 0.32 -0.98
N GLN A 85 4.99 1.33 -0.65
CA GLN A 85 5.81 2.04 -1.62
C GLN A 85 6.71 1.10 -2.46
N ASP A 86 7.34 0.09 -1.85
CA ASP A 86 8.20 -0.88 -2.54
C ASP A 86 7.41 -1.79 -3.48
N GLN A 87 6.22 -2.24 -3.08
CA GLN A 87 5.33 -3.05 -3.91
C GLN A 87 4.77 -2.24 -5.10
N LEU A 88 4.31 -1.02 -4.86
CA LEU A 88 3.88 -0.10 -5.93
C LEU A 88 5.01 0.21 -6.90
N GLN A 89 6.23 0.34 -6.38
CA GLN A 89 7.43 0.49 -7.21
C GLN A 89 7.64 -0.74 -8.09
N GLU A 90 7.65 -1.93 -7.52
CA GLU A 90 7.80 -3.20 -8.26
C GLU A 90 6.76 -3.32 -9.39
N MET A 91 5.49 -3.03 -9.09
CA MET A 91 4.39 -2.98 -10.06
C MET A 91 4.62 -1.98 -11.21
N LEU A 92 5.33 -0.89 -10.95
CA LEU A 92 5.70 0.11 -11.97
C LEU A 92 6.95 -0.30 -12.75
N PHE A 93 7.83 -1.11 -12.14
CA PHE A 93 9.11 -1.55 -12.69
C PHE A 93 9.03 -2.80 -13.58
N GLU A 94 7.92 -3.54 -13.57
CA GLU A 94 7.70 -4.78 -14.35
C GLU A 94 7.79 -4.64 -15.89
N GLY A 95 8.25 -3.50 -16.43
CA GLY A 95 8.30 -3.22 -17.88
C GLY A 95 9.52 -2.44 -18.38
N GLU A 96 10.72 -2.67 -17.83
CA GLU A 96 12.01 -2.16 -18.33
C GLU A 96 12.28 -0.64 -18.17
N TYR A 97 11.64 0.04 -17.23
CA TYR A 97 11.96 1.44 -16.94
C TYR A 97 12.96 1.55 -15.80
N GLY A 98 14.11 2.19 -16.06
CA GLY A 98 15.01 2.58 -14.98
C GLY A 98 14.32 3.57 -14.02
N LEU A 99 14.78 3.63 -12.75
CA LEU A 99 14.27 4.55 -11.72
C LEU A 99 14.10 5.99 -12.23
N GLN A 100 15.05 6.47 -13.05
CA GLN A 100 15.00 7.80 -13.64
C GLN A 100 13.76 8.03 -14.52
N THR A 101 13.38 7.05 -15.34
CA THR A 101 12.22 7.16 -16.23
C THR A 101 10.92 7.15 -15.44
N ILE A 102 10.82 6.35 -14.38
CA ILE A 102 9.64 6.35 -13.51
C ILE A 102 9.53 7.66 -12.74
N CYS A 103 10.62 8.18 -12.18
CA CYS A 103 10.62 9.48 -11.52
C CYS A 103 10.20 10.61 -12.47
N ALA A 104 10.73 10.60 -13.71
CA ALA A 104 10.36 11.60 -14.71
C ALA A 104 8.88 11.55 -15.09
N ARG A 105 8.33 10.34 -15.32
CA ARG A 105 6.92 10.15 -15.67
C ARG A 105 5.98 10.49 -14.51
N LEU A 106 6.34 10.12 -13.29
CA LEU A 106 5.60 10.49 -12.09
C LEU A 106 5.54 12.01 -11.92
N TYR A 107 6.67 12.70 -12.14
CA TYR A 107 6.74 14.16 -12.07
C TYR A 107 5.95 14.85 -13.18
N GLU A 108 6.08 14.37 -14.41
CA GLU A 108 5.32 14.90 -15.56
C GLU A 108 3.82 14.73 -15.34
N TRP A 109 3.40 13.57 -14.84
CA TRP A 109 1.99 13.32 -14.55
C TRP A 109 1.48 14.17 -13.38
N SER A 110 2.22 14.25 -12.27
CA SER A 110 1.80 15.02 -11.09
C SER A 110 1.70 16.52 -11.35
N THR A 111 2.42 17.03 -12.34
CA THR A 111 2.38 18.44 -12.78
C THR A 111 1.43 18.68 -13.96
N SER A 112 0.88 17.60 -14.54
CA SER A 112 -0.06 17.71 -15.66
C SER A 112 -1.43 18.22 -15.20
N ALA A 113 -2.13 18.92 -16.09
CA ALA A 113 -3.52 19.34 -15.85
C ALA A 113 -4.50 18.17 -15.62
N SER A 114 -4.08 16.94 -15.95
CA SER A 114 -4.86 15.72 -15.72
C SER A 114 -4.80 15.21 -14.27
N CYS A 115 -3.84 15.67 -13.48
CA CYS A 115 -3.76 15.42 -12.04
C CYS A 115 -4.43 16.56 -11.30
N SER A 116 -5.77 16.53 -11.21
CA SER A 116 -6.55 17.60 -10.58
C SER A 116 -6.54 17.56 -9.04
N ILE A 117 -5.81 16.61 -8.43
CA ILE A 117 -5.80 16.36 -7.00
C ILE A 117 -4.38 16.37 -6.47
N CYS A 118 -4.20 16.99 -5.31
CA CYS A 118 -2.98 16.90 -4.53
C CYS A 118 -2.95 15.55 -3.81
N PHE A 119 -1.97 14.71 -4.14
CA PHE A 119 -1.65 13.53 -3.35
C PHE A 119 -0.78 13.93 -2.16
N GLU A 120 -1.11 13.43 -0.97
CA GLU A 120 -0.42 13.79 0.28
C GLU A 120 0.73 12.85 0.62
N SER A 121 0.85 11.73 -0.11
CA SER A 121 1.90 10.73 0.08
C SER A 121 2.41 10.17 -1.24
N MET A 122 3.59 9.54 -1.17
CA MET A 122 4.17 8.87 -2.33
C MET A 122 3.34 7.64 -2.74
N GLU A 123 2.80 6.89 -1.77
CA GLU A 123 1.94 5.75 -2.03
C GLU A 123 0.66 6.16 -2.77
N GLN A 124 0.03 7.28 -2.37
CA GLN A 124 -1.13 7.83 -3.10
C GLN A 124 -0.77 8.22 -4.54
N LEU A 125 0.35 8.92 -4.73
CA LEU A 125 0.80 9.34 -6.05
C LEU A 125 1.12 8.13 -6.96
N GLN A 126 1.86 7.15 -6.44
CA GLN A 126 2.23 5.96 -7.20
C GLN A 126 1.01 5.10 -7.56
N LEU A 127 0.07 4.94 -6.62
CA LEU A 127 -1.20 4.25 -6.89
C LEU A 127 -1.97 4.96 -7.99
N GLY A 128 -2.13 6.29 -7.89
CA GLY A 128 -2.81 7.08 -8.91
C GLY A 128 -2.16 6.96 -10.28
N PHE A 129 -0.82 7.02 -10.33
CA PHE A 129 -0.08 6.88 -11.57
C PHE A 129 -0.25 5.49 -12.19
N TRP A 130 -0.19 4.44 -11.37
CA TRP A 130 -0.39 3.08 -11.83
C TRP A 130 -1.81 2.84 -12.36
N MET A 131 -2.84 3.31 -11.65
CA MET A 131 -4.24 3.24 -12.09
C MET A 131 -4.45 3.97 -13.42
N ARG A 132 -3.80 5.12 -13.61
CA ARG A 132 -3.83 5.86 -14.87
C ARG A 132 -3.08 5.12 -15.98
N ALA A 133 -1.89 4.62 -15.71
CA ALA A 133 -1.05 3.98 -16.71
C ALA A 133 -1.64 2.65 -17.21
N LYS A 134 -2.22 1.84 -16.31
CA LYS A 134 -2.71 0.49 -16.62
C LYS A 134 -4.20 0.47 -17.02
N TYR A 135 -5.02 1.28 -16.36
CA TYR A 135 -6.49 1.26 -16.54
C TYR A 135 -7.06 2.57 -17.06
N ASN A 136 -6.22 3.57 -17.36
CA ASN A 136 -6.63 4.89 -17.81
C ASN A 136 -7.51 5.65 -16.80
N LYS A 137 -7.56 5.20 -15.53
CA LYS A 137 -8.40 5.78 -14.47
C LYS A 137 -7.69 6.88 -13.68
N VAL A 138 -8.41 7.94 -13.31
CA VAL A 138 -7.93 9.05 -12.49
C VAL A 138 -8.78 9.18 -11.23
N TRP A 139 -8.13 9.37 -10.08
CA TRP A 139 -8.83 9.62 -8.82
C TRP A 139 -9.48 11.00 -8.87
N ASN A 140 -10.77 11.09 -8.55
CA ASN A 140 -11.50 12.37 -8.47
C ASN A 140 -11.75 12.85 -7.02
N GLY A 141 -11.20 12.16 -6.01
CA GLY A 141 -11.41 12.45 -4.59
C GLY A 141 -12.41 11.47 -3.93
N GLU A 142 -13.20 10.78 -4.75
CA GLU A 142 -14.24 9.87 -4.29
C GLU A 142 -14.19 8.49 -4.94
N GLU A 143 -13.87 8.43 -6.23
CA GLU A 143 -13.86 7.23 -7.06
C GLU A 143 -12.81 7.34 -8.19
N TRP A 144 -12.53 6.20 -8.83
CA TRP A 144 -11.66 6.09 -10.00
C TRP A 144 -12.47 6.21 -11.29
N LYS A 145 -12.16 7.21 -12.15
CA LYS A 145 -12.86 7.47 -13.42
C LYS A 145 -11.97 7.31 -14.65
#